data_AF-A0A1G0LJ49-F1
#
_entry.id   AF-A0A1G0LJ49-F1
#
_cell.length_a   1.000
_cell.length_b   1.000
_cell.length_c   1.000
_cell.angle_alpha   90.00
_cell.angle_beta   90.00
_cell.angle_gamma   90.00
#
_symmetry.space_group_name_H-M   'P 1'
#
loop_
_entity.id
_entity.type
_entity.pdbx_description
1 polymer ?
#
loop_
_entity_poly.entity_id
_entity_poly.type
_entity_poly.pdbx_seq_one_letter_code
_entity_poly.pdbx_strand_id
1 'polypeptide(L)' 'MELDLNMLRKLITKRTDEIQKSVAGTGYLTKTVTGVGHFLLDNEGDINLLTSKQRVIFDKFIKPLL' A
#
# COMPACT_ATOMS: atom_id res chain seq x y z
N MET A 1 0.90 -5.87 14.91
CA MET A 1 1.14 -4.49 14.45
C MET A 1 -0.19 -4.00 13.93
N GLU A 2 -0.82 -3.05 14.60
CA GLU A 2 -2.05 -2.45 14.07
C GLU A 2 -1.70 -1.46 12.97
N LEU A 3 -2.38 -1.59 11.83
CA LEU A 3 -2.21 -0.72 10.67
C LEU A 3 -3.12 0.50 10.83
N ASP A 4 -2.60 1.72 10.68
CA ASP A 4 -3.45 2.91 10.69
C ASP A 4 -4.27 3.00 9.39
N LEU A 5 -5.53 2.58 9.47
CA LEU A 5 -6.46 2.57 8.33
C LEU A 5 -6.80 3.97 7.82
N ASN A 6 -6.75 4.99 8.70
CA ASN A 6 -6.99 6.37 8.29
C ASN A 6 -5.82 6.91 7.47
N MET A 7 -4.60 6.61 7.89
CA MET A 7 -3.40 6.95 7.13
C MET A 7 -3.34 6.17 5.82
N LEU A 8 -3.69 4.88 5.82
CA LEU A 8 -3.77 4.07 4.59
C LEU A 8 -4.80 4.63 3.61
N ARG A 9 -6.00 4.97 4.08
CA ARG A 9 -7.03 5.61 3.25
C ARG A 9 -6.53 6.93 2.68
N LYS A 10 -5.90 7.79 3.49
CA LYS A 10 -5.32 9.06 3.01
C LYS A 10 -4.22 8.82 1.98
N LEU A 11 -3.37 7.81 2.20
CA LEU A 11 -2.27 7.47 1.30
C LEU A 11 -2.79 7.10 -0.08
N ILE A 12 -3.77 6.21 -0.18
CA ILE A 12 -4.27 5.70 -1.47
C ILE A 12 -5.27 6.62 -2.17
N THR A 13 -5.89 7.58 -1.46
CA THR A 13 -6.89 8.50 -2.03
C THR A 13 -6.39 9.93 -2.24
N LYS A 14 -5.51 10.43 -1.37
CA LYS A 14 -5.07 11.85 -1.37
C LYS A 14 -3.57 12.02 -1.61
N ARG A 15 -2.75 11.01 -1.35
CA ARG A 15 -1.27 11.05 -1.48
C ARG A 15 -0.76 10.06 -2.52
N THR A 16 -1.55 9.82 -3.57
CA THR A 16 -1.21 8.87 -4.64
C THR A 16 0.05 9.29 -5.41
N ASP A 17 0.38 10.58 -5.40
CA ASP A 17 1.64 11.11 -5.96
C ASP A 17 2.87 10.62 -5.19
N GLU A 18 2.77 10.42 -3.87
CA GLU A 18 3.85 9.85 -3.06
C GLU A 18 4.08 8.38 -3.39
N ILE A 19 3.00 7.63 -3.64
CA ILE A 19 3.09 6.27 -4.17
C ILE A 19 3.77 6.29 -5.55
N GLN A 20 3.36 7.21 -6.43
CA GLN A 20 3.93 7.33 -7.77
C GLN A 20 5.43 7.65 -7.74
N LYS A 21 5.87 8.54 -6.86
CA LYS A 21 7.29 8.83 -6.63
C LYS A 21 8.05 7.61 -6.11
N SER A 22 7.46 6.88 -5.18
CA SER A 22 8.07 5.68 -4.58
C SER A 22 8.23 4.52 -5.57
N VAL A 23 7.29 4.36 -6.52
CA VAL A 23 7.37 3.29 -7.54
C VAL A 23 8.20 3.67 -8.77
N ALA A 24 8.52 4.95 -8.97
CA ALA A 24 9.24 5.41 -10.16
C ALA A 24 10.60 4.69 -10.29
N GLY A 25 10.87 4.12 -11.46
CA GLY A 25 12.12 3.39 -11.74
C GLY A 25 12.22 1.98 -11.14
N THR A 26 11.19 1.50 -10.42
CA THR A 26 11.23 0.17 -9.76
C THR A 26 10.60 -0.96 -10.59
N GLY A 27 9.92 -0.61 -11.69
CA GLY A 27 9.16 -1.55 -12.52
C GLY A 27 7.78 -1.93 -11.96
N TYR A 28 7.43 -1.50 -10.75
CA TYR A 28 6.09 -1.64 -10.20
C TYR A 28 5.16 -0.55 -10.74
N LEU A 29 3.88 -0.89 -10.89
CA LEU A 29 2.85 0.06 -11.31
C LEU A 29 2.18 0.67 -10.08
N THR A 30 1.96 1.99 -10.09
CA THR A 30 1.22 2.69 -9.02
C THR A 30 -0.11 2.00 -8.73
N LYS A 31 -0.86 1.61 -9.77
CA LYS A 31 -2.13 0.89 -9.63
C LYS A 31 -2.02 -0.42 -8.84
N THR A 32 -0.89 -1.12 -8.95
CA THR A 32 -0.67 -2.38 -8.22
C THR A 32 -0.47 -2.09 -6.73
N VAL A 33 0.31 -1.06 -6.39
CA VAL A 33 0.51 -0.64 -5.00
C VAL A 33 -0.79 -0.11 -4.38
N THR A 34 -1.50 0.76 -5.10
CA THR A 34 -2.82 1.26 -4.70
C THR A 34 -3.85 0.13 -4.52
N GLY A 35 -3.79 -0.91 -5.36
CA GLY A 35 -4.65 -2.09 -5.23
C GLY A 35 -4.38 -2.89 -3.95
N VAL A 36 -3.11 -3.05 -3.55
CA VAL A 36 -2.76 -3.68 -2.26
C VAL A 36 -3.29 -2.86 -1.09
N GLY A 37 -3.22 -1.52 -1.18
CA GLY A 37 -3.79 -0.65 -0.15
C GLY A 37 -5.31 -0.73 -0.03
N HIS A 38 -6.04 -0.83 -1.16
CA HIS A 38 -7.49 -1.06 -1.13
C HIS A 38 -7.82 -2.42 -0.52
N PHE A 39 -7.12 -3.49 -0.92
CA PHE A 39 -7.31 -4.81 -0.35
C PHE A 39 -7.13 -4.81 1.17
N LEU A 40 -6.12 -4.11 1.69
CA LEU A 40 -5.94 -3.96 3.13
C LEU A 40 -7.11 -3.22 3.79
N LEU A 41 -7.62 -2.14 3.20
CA LEU A 41 -8.79 -1.44 3.76
C LEU A 41 -10.04 -2.32 3.77
N ASP A 42 -10.27 -3.10 2.72
CA ASP A 42 -11.42 -4.00 2.60
C ASP A 42 -11.35 -5.15 3.62
N ASN A 43 -10.16 -5.44 4.13
CA ASN A 43 -9.90 -6.50 5.12
C ASN A 43 -9.42 -5.94 6.48
N GLU A 44 -9.89 -4.74 6.85
CA GLU A 44 -9.63 -4.13 8.17
C GLU A 44 -8.14 -4.00 8.54
N GLY A 45 -7.26 -3.96 7.53
CA GLY A 45 -5.81 -3.86 7.69
C GLY A 45 -5.12 -5.18 8.02
N ASP A 46 -5.76 -6.33 7.85
CA ASP A 46 -5.12 -7.62 8.14
C ASP A 46 -4.03 -7.97 7.12
N ILE A 47 -2.80 -7.71 7.52
CA ILE A 47 -1.58 -7.96 6.72
C ILE A 47 -1.33 -9.47 6.55
N ASN A 48 -1.92 -10.33 7.38
CA ASN A 48 -1.76 -11.78 7.28
C ASN A 48 -2.53 -12.37 6.09
N LEU A 49 -3.52 -11.64 5.57
CA LEU A 49 -4.26 -12.02 4.36
C LEU A 49 -3.51 -11.67 3.07
N LEU A 50 -2.40 -10.93 3.16
CA LEU A 50 -1.57 -10.64 1.99
C LEU A 50 -0.83 -11.88 1.53
N THR A 51 -0.88 -12.16 0.23
CA THR A 51 0.02 -13.11 -0.42
C THR A 51 1.47 -12.65 -0.31
N SER A 52 2.43 -13.57 -0.47
CA SER A 52 3.87 -13.24 -0.41
C SER A 52 4.27 -12.10 -1.37
N LYS A 53 3.65 -12.01 -2.55
CA LYS A 53 3.90 -10.92 -3.50
C LYS A 53 3.35 -9.59 -3.02
N GLN A 54 2.13 -9.57 -2.47
CA GLN A 54 1.52 -8.36 -1.92
C GLN A 54 2.24 -7.89 -0.65
N ARG A 55 2.77 -8.83 0.16
CA ARG A 55 3.59 -8.53 1.33
C ARG A 55 4.84 -7.72 0.96
N VAL A 56 5.54 -8.12 -0.10
CA VAL A 56 6.71 -7.37 -0.62
C VAL A 56 6.31 -5.97 -1.05
N ILE A 57 5.17 -5.81 -1.70
CA ILE A 57 4.65 -4.49 -2.13
C ILE A 57 4.32 -3.62 -0.91
N PHE A 58 3.64 -4.21 0.08
CA PHE A 58 3.29 -3.54 1.31
C PHE A 58 4.55 -3.04 2.04
N ASP A 59 5.51 -3.92 2.29
CA ASP A 59 6.73 -3.57 3.03
C ASP A 59 7.61 -2.57 2.27
N LYS A 60 7.66 -2.63 0.93
CA LYS A 60 8.47 -1.70 0.13
C LYS A 60 7.84 -0.33 -0.10
N PHE A 61 6.53 -0.26 -0.32
CA PHE A 61 5.91 0.95 -0.86
C PHE A 61 4.82 1.54 0.03
N ILE A 62 4.09 0.72 0.78
CA ILE A 62 2.97 1.21 1.62
C ILE A 62 3.49 1.54 3.01
N LYS A 63 4.13 0.58 3.67
CA LYS A 63 4.61 0.71 5.05
C LYS A 63 5.54 1.93 5.28
N PRO A 64 6.43 2.32 4.36
CA PRO A 64 7.27 3.51 4.56
C PRO A 64 6.53 4.85 4.39
N LEU A 65 5.32 4.84 3.83
CA LEU A 65 4.52 6.05 3.56
C LEU A 65 3.36 6.23 4.56
N LEU A 66 3.11 5.22 5.39
CA LEU A 66 2.24 5.26 6.57
C LEU A 66 3.03 5.79 7.76
#